data_AF-A0A817IIS4-F1
#
_entry.id   AF-A0A817IIS4-F1
#
_cell.length_a   1.000
_cell.length_b   1.000
_cell.length_c   1.000
_cell.angle_alpha   90.00
_cell.angle_beta   90.00
_cell.angle_gamma   90.00
#
_symmetry.space_group_name_H-M   'P 1'
#
loop_
_entity.id
_entity.type
_entity.pdbx_description
1 polymer ?
#
loop_
_entity_poly.entity_id
_entity_poly.type
_entity_poly.pdbx_seq_one_letter_code
_entity_poly.pdbx_strand_id
1 'polypeptide(L)'
;MHNDHLTTIPDYAFNHTNLTIILFGLENRRTSQPIQSIGQYAFYNVPNLGLLRIFSPNLTQINKYSFAQRMRLLSDTTLFIYIGGQMLNSTSFPLTSLSRFRNRRVYLRLYFTNLTYLDENIFQPFLEINPLSIVDMHSSNINFQCDCQSAWIQYDYLQTIEELENRVYGYKCWSYDFSNCALNKQKKNK
;
A
#
# COMPACT_ATOMS: atom_id res chain seq x y z
N MET A 1 13.25 11.89 20.06
CA MET A 1 13.72 11.05 18.94
C MET A 1 14.66 11.89 18.11
N HIS A 2 15.92 11.46 18.00
CA HIS A 2 16.91 12.08 17.12
C HIS A 2 16.45 11.92 15.66
N ASN A 3 16.54 12.99 14.89
CA ASN A 3 16.48 12.93 13.43
C ASN A 3 17.88 12.48 12.98
N ASP A 4 18.02 11.21 12.59
CA ASP A 4 19.31 10.61 12.28
C ASP A 4 19.76 10.95 10.84
N HIS A 5 19.08 11.92 10.20
CA HIS A 5 19.26 12.30 8.80
C HIS A 5 19.12 11.13 7.83
N LEU A 6 18.49 10.02 8.26
CA LEU A 6 18.26 8.87 7.41
C LEU A 6 17.26 9.25 6.32
N THR A 7 17.74 9.26 5.07
CA THR A 7 16.93 9.56 3.87
C THR A 7 16.46 8.30 3.15
N THR A 8 16.97 7.13 3.50
CA THR A 8 16.62 5.88 2.85
C THR A 8 16.53 4.76 3.88
N ILE A 9 15.48 3.93 3.79
CA ILE A 9 15.49 2.61 4.42
C ILE A 9 16.26 1.69 3.46
N PRO A 10 17.45 1.18 3.80
CA PRO A 10 18.27 0.43 2.85
C PRO A 10 17.65 -0.90 2.42
N ASP A 11 18.19 -1.47 1.35
CA ASP A 11 17.88 -2.84 0.95
C ASP A 11 18.16 -3.80 2.10
N TYR A 12 17.25 -4.77 2.32
CA TYR A 12 17.37 -5.77 3.39
C TYR A 12 17.55 -5.22 4.82
N ALA A 13 17.21 -3.95 5.09
CA ALA A 13 17.46 -3.28 6.37
C ALA A 13 17.02 -4.06 7.63
N PHE A 14 15.90 -4.78 7.55
CA PHE A 14 15.35 -5.58 8.67
C PHE A 14 15.38 -7.08 8.41
N ASN A 15 16.17 -7.53 7.44
CA ASN A 15 16.25 -8.94 7.09
C ASN A 15 16.77 -9.77 8.28
N HIS A 16 16.08 -10.86 8.61
CA HIS A 16 16.38 -11.76 9.74
C HIS A 16 16.15 -11.14 11.13
N THR A 17 15.33 -10.09 11.24
CA THR A 17 14.96 -9.55 12.55
C THR A 17 13.74 -10.25 13.13
N ASN A 18 13.66 -10.30 14.46
CA ASN A 18 12.51 -10.86 15.19
C ASN A 18 11.54 -9.79 15.71
N LEU A 19 11.57 -8.60 15.09
CA LEU A 19 10.78 -7.46 15.53
C LEU A 19 9.30 -7.69 15.26
N THR A 20 8.47 -7.30 16.24
CA THR A 20 7.01 -7.34 16.13
C THR A 20 6.42 -6.01 15.65
N ILE A 21 7.16 -4.92 15.85
CA ILE A 21 6.75 -3.56 15.50
C ILE A 21 7.96 -2.81 14.92
N ILE A 22 7.76 -2.12 13.80
CA ILE A 22 8.73 -1.19 13.21
C ILE A 22 8.04 0.13 12.93
N LEU A 23 8.61 1.23 13.45
CA LEU A 23 8.04 2.58 13.34
C LEU A 23 9.07 3.55 12.76
N PHE A 24 8.75 4.17 11.63
CA PHE A 24 9.49 5.27 11.04
C PHE A 24 8.64 6.54 11.07
N GLY A 25 9.06 7.50 11.89
CA GLY A 25 8.35 8.76 12.05
C GLY A 25 6.96 8.63 12.69
N LEU A 26 6.42 9.76 13.12
CA LEU A 26 5.03 9.91 13.49
C LEU A 26 4.43 11.05 12.66
N GLU A 27 3.11 11.17 12.66
CA GLU A 27 2.36 12.24 11.97
C GLU A 27 2.70 13.66 12.47
N ASN A 28 3.54 13.77 13.50
CA ASN A 28 4.14 15.02 13.92
C ASN A 28 5.45 15.29 13.16
N ARG A 29 5.49 16.38 12.39
CA ARG A 29 6.67 16.83 11.63
C ARG A 29 7.96 16.93 12.47
N ARG A 30 7.86 17.17 13.77
CA ARG A 30 9.03 17.28 14.67
C ARG A 30 9.73 15.93 14.93
N THR A 31 9.06 14.81 14.69
CA THR A 31 9.60 13.46 14.93
C THR A 31 9.66 12.61 13.67
N SER A 32 9.37 13.19 12.50
CA SER A 32 9.46 12.48 11.23
C SER A 32 10.91 12.43 10.75
N GLN A 33 11.35 11.23 10.36
CA GLN A 33 12.62 11.04 9.66
C GLN A 33 12.44 11.49 8.20
N PRO A 34 13.43 12.13 7.57
CA PRO A 34 13.34 12.64 6.19
C PRO A 34 13.50 11.51 5.15
N ILE A 35 12.89 10.34 5.38
CA ILE A 35 12.93 9.18 4.49
C ILE A 35 12.31 9.55 3.14
N GLN A 36 13.11 9.45 2.09
CA GLN A 36 12.75 9.67 0.70
C GLN A 36 12.45 8.37 -0.02
N SER A 37 13.12 7.27 0.37
CA SER A 37 12.98 5.98 -0.31
C SER A 37 13.01 4.75 0.61
N ILE A 38 12.32 3.70 0.18
CA ILE A 38 12.36 2.36 0.79
C ILE A 38 13.05 1.39 -0.17
N GLY A 39 14.11 0.75 0.29
CA GLY A 39 14.91 -0.22 -0.44
C GLY A 39 14.16 -1.49 -0.82
N GLN A 40 14.72 -2.23 -1.76
CA GLN A 40 14.25 -3.55 -2.15
C GLN A 40 14.40 -4.52 -0.99
N TYR A 41 13.40 -5.36 -0.76
CA TYR A 41 13.46 -6.40 0.28
C TYR A 41 13.76 -5.87 1.69
N ALA A 42 13.53 -4.57 1.96
CA ALA A 42 13.82 -3.93 3.24
C ALA A 42 13.22 -4.71 4.44
N PHE A 43 12.06 -5.32 4.23
CA PHE A 43 11.32 -6.11 5.24
C PHE A 43 11.22 -7.60 4.89
N TYR A 44 12.22 -8.19 4.22
CA TYR A 44 12.09 -9.53 3.62
C TYR A 44 11.83 -10.69 4.61
N ASN A 45 12.58 -10.76 5.70
CA ASN A 45 12.49 -11.87 6.66
C ASN A 45 12.22 -11.33 8.06
N VAL A 46 10.97 -10.93 8.29
CA VAL A 46 10.44 -10.35 9.53
C VAL A 46 9.20 -11.13 9.99
N PRO A 47 9.36 -12.42 10.35
CA PRO A 47 8.25 -13.37 10.46
C PRO A 47 7.21 -12.98 11.51
N ASN A 48 7.63 -12.29 12.56
CA ASN A 48 6.78 -11.90 13.69
C ASN A 48 6.28 -10.45 13.62
N LEU A 49 6.59 -9.71 12.55
CA LEU A 49 6.20 -8.32 12.40
C LEU A 49 4.68 -8.21 12.26
N GLY A 50 4.00 -7.65 13.27
CA GLY A 50 2.57 -7.38 13.23
C GLY A 50 2.24 -5.98 12.73
N LEU A 51 3.12 -5.00 13.01
CA LEU A 51 2.90 -3.60 12.64
C LEU A 51 4.15 -2.97 12.00
N LEU A 52 3.98 -2.47 10.79
CA LEU A 52 4.91 -1.58 10.11
C LEU A 52 4.25 -0.22 9.91
N ARG A 53 4.78 0.83 10.52
CA ARG A 53 4.34 2.20 10.26
C ARG A 53 5.50 3.01 9.68
N ILE A 54 5.25 3.67 8.56
CA ILE A 54 6.20 4.56 7.90
C ILE A 54 5.48 5.87 7.58
N PHE A 55 5.85 6.94 8.28
CA PHE A 55 5.45 8.30 7.96
C PHE A 55 6.66 9.16 7.67
N SER A 56 6.77 9.63 6.43
CA SER A 56 7.70 10.69 6.07
C SER A 56 7.13 11.64 5.03
N PRO A 57 7.07 12.96 5.30
CA PRO A 57 6.63 13.95 4.32
C PRO A 57 7.40 13.87 2.99
N ASN A 58 8.65 13.39 3.02
CA ASN A 58 9.56 13.38 1.87
C ASN A 58 9.55 12.04 1.12
N LEU A 59 8.78 11.05 1.57
CA LEU A 59 8.74 9.73 0.95
C LEU A 59 8.17 9.84 -0.46
N THR A 60 8.98 9.51 -1.46
CA THR A 60 8.63 9.60 -2.88
C THR A 60 8.73 8.27 -3.59
N GLN A 61 9.55 7.35 -3.09
CA GLN A 61 9.90 6.12 -3.79
C GLN A 61 9.78 4.87 -2.91
N ILE A 62 8.98 3.91 -3.35
CA ILE A 62 8.92 2.56 -2.77
C ILE A 62 9.51 1.62 -3.83
N ASN A 63 10.56 0.87 -3.53
CA ASN A 63 11.18 0.02 -4.53
C ASN A 63 10.43 -1.31 -4.75
N LYS A 64 10.86 -2.05 -5.78
CA LYS A 64 10.36 -3.39 -6.07
C LYS A 64 10.56 -4.31 -4.87
N TYR A 65 9.53 -5.07 -4.51
CA TYR A 65 9.59 -6.05 -3.42
C TYR A 65 9.96 -5.48 -2.05
N SER A 66 9.80 -4.17 -1.79
CA SER A 66 10.15 -3.57 -0.50
C SER A 66 9.50 -4.29 0.70
N PHE A 67 8.27 -4.76 0.53
CA PHE A 67 7.48 -5.43 1.58
C PHE A 67 7.36 -6.95 1.41
N ALA A 68 8.13 -7.56 0.50
CA ALA A 68 8.08 -8.99 0.26
C ALA A 68 8.33 -9.78 1.57
N GLN A 69 7.75 -10.97 1.68
CA GLN A 69 7.95 -11.86 2.83
C GLN A 69 8.64 -13.15 2.39
N ARG A 70 9.58 -13.61 3.21
CA ARG A 70 10.32 -14.88 2.99
C ARG A 70 9.42 -16.08 3.31
N MET A 71 8.75 -16.06 4.45
CA MET A 71 8.00 -17.20 4.95
C MET A 71 6.71 -17.45 4.16
N ARG A 72 6.42 -18.73 3.89
CA ARG A 72 5.19 -19.20 3.25
C ARG A 72 4.18 -19.81 4.22
N LEU A 73 4.55 -19.96 5.50
CA LEU A 73 3.63 -20.49 6.49
C LEU A 73 2.49 -19.50 6.67
N LEU A 74 1.28 -20.03 6.77
CA LEU A 74 0.10 -19.25 7.13
C LEU A 74 0.39 -18.64 8.51
N SER A 75 0.63 -17.34 8.51
CA SER A 75 0.56 -16.54 9.72
C SER A 75 -0.91 -16.17 9.86
N ASP A 76 -1.57 -16.69 10.90
CA ASP A 76 -2.92 -16.24 11.26
C ASP A 76 -2.96 -14.75 11.66
N THR A 77 -1.78 -14.17 11.91
CA THR A 77 -1.64 -12.75 12.23
C THR A 77 -1.69 -11.88 10.98
N THR A 78 -2.50 -10.82 11.05
CA THR A 78 -2.53 -9.75 10.05
C THR A 78 -1.28 -8.90 10.18
N LEU A 79 -0.63 -8.61 9.05
CA LEU A 79 0.41 -7.57 8.98
C LEU A 79 -0.26 -6.22 8.69
N PHE A 80 -0.19 -5.30 9.63
CA PHE A 80 -0.64 -3.93 9.45
C PHE A 80 0.48 -3.09 8.87
N ILE A 81 0.28 -2.54 7.67
CA ILE A 81 1.22 -1.66 6.98
C ILE A 81 0.59 -0.29 6.85
N TYR A 82 1.10 0.70 7.58
CA TYR A 82 0.63 2.08 7.54
C TYR A 82 1.71 2.91 6.86
N ILE A 83 1.39 3.49 5.69
CA ILE A 83 2.33 4.33 4.94
C ILE A 83 1.71 5.70 4.70
N GLY A 84 2.45 6.75 5.03
CA GLY A 84 2.02 8.13 4.81
C GLY A 84 3.16 9.09 4.50
N GLY A 85 2.84 10.16 3.79
CA GLY A 85 3.83 11.12 3.32
C GLY A 85 3.32 12.02 2.22
N GLN A 86 3.51 13.34 2.38
CA GLN A 86 2.95 14.35 1.50
C GLN A 86 3.48 14.28 0.06
N MET A 87 4.70 13.75 -0.13
CA MET A 87 5.28 13.56 -1.46
C MET A 87 4.96 12.18 -2.08
N LEU A 88 4.34 11.27 -1.32
CA LEU A 88 3.94 9.96 -1.83
C LEU A 88 2.73 10.15 -2.73
N ASN A 89 2.83 9.72 -3.98
CA ASN A 89 1.81 9.93 -5.02
C ASN A 89 1.59 8.64 -5.82
N SER A 90 0.69 8.66 -6.81
CA SER A 90 0.30 7.45 -7.55
C SER A 90 1.43 6.79 -8.36
N THR A 91 2.54 7.50 -8.66
CA THR A 91 3.71 6.91 -9.35
C THR A 91 4.80 6.43 -8.39
N SER A 92 4.65 6.66 -7.08
CA SER A 92 5.60 6.24 -6.05
C SER A 92 5.70 4.72 -5.88
N PHE A 93 4.72 3.99 -6.43
CA PHE A 93 4.64 2.53 -6.40
C PHE A 93 4.98 2.00 -7.79
N PRO A 94 6.16 1.40 -8.01
CA PRO A 94 6.44 0.65 -9.23
C PRO A 94 5.73 -0.69 -9.20
N LEU A 95 5.61 -1.31 -10.37
CA LEU A 95 5.16 -2.70 -10.51
C LEU A 95 5.94 -3.60 -9.54
N THR A 96 5.23 -4.51 -8.86
CA THR A 96 5.76 -5.46 -7.85
C THR A 96 6.18 -4.88 -6.49
N SER A 97 6.02 -3.58 -6.23
CA SER A 97 6.27 -2.97 -4.91
C SER A 97 5.47 -3.63 -3.78
N LEU A 98 4.19 -3.94 -4.05
CA LEU A 98 3.25 -4.62 -3.14
C LEU A 98 3.06 -6.10 -3.52
N SER A 99 4.15 -6.85 -3.72
CA SER A 99 4.06 -8.26 -4.11
C SER A 99 4.85 -9.19 -3.20
N ARG A 100 4.64 -10.51 -3.37
CA ARG A 100 5.34 -11.58 -2.64
C ARG A 100 5.08 -11.59 -1.14
N PHE A 101 3.84 -11.29 -0.71
CA PHE A 101 3.40 -11.46 0.68
C PHE A 101 3.16 -12.93 1.11
N ARG A 102 3.24 -13.88 0.17
CA ARG A 102 3.15 -15.34 0.43
C ARG A 102 1.87 -15.76 1.16
N ASN A 103 0.73 -15.24 0.71
CA ASN A 103 -0.59 -15.47 1.30
C ASN A 103 -0.73 -14.96 2.75
N ARG A 104 0.17 -14.10 3.24
CA ARG A 104 -0.04 -13.39 4.51
C ARG A 104 -1.15 -12.36 4.35
N ARG A 105 -2.09 -12.32 5.29
CA ARG A 105 -3.13 -11.29 5.36
C ARG A 105 -2.48 -9.93 5.65
N VAL A 106 -2.79 -8.92 4.83
CA VAL A 106 -2.25 -7.56 4.99
C VAL A 106 -3.37 -6.53 5.08
N TYR A 107 -3.28 -5.65 6.05
CA TYR A 107 -4.07 -4.42 6.12
C TYR A 107 -3.16 -3.25 5.74
N LEU A 108 -3.31 -2.72 4.53
CA LEU A 108 -2.53 -1.60 4.02
C LEU A 108 -3.31 -0.30 4.21
N ARG A 109 -2.87 0.60 5.08
CA ARG A 109 -3.44 1.95 5.20
C ARG A 109 -2.53 2.97 4.53
N LEU A 110 -3.12 3.78 3.66
CA LEU A 110 -2.49 4.95 3.07
C LEU A 110 -3.10 6.21 3.69
N TYR A 111 -2.29 7.15 4.15
CA TYR A 111 -2.76 8.32 4.87
C TYR A 111 -1.82 9.53 4.67
N PHE A 112 -2.39 10.74 4.61
CA PHE A 112 -1.65 11.99 4.31
C PHE A 112 -0.76 11.89 3.07
N THR A 113 -1.27 11.26 2.02
CA THR A 113 -0.58 11.12 0.73
C THR A 113 -1.13 12.10 -0.29
N ASN A 114 -0.43 12.21 -1.42
CA ASN A 114 -0.84 12.92 -2.62
C ASN A 114 -1.24 11.93 -3.75
N LEU A 115 -1.72 10.74 -3.40
CA LEU A 115 -2.27 9.79 -4.38
C LEU A 115 -3.57 10.36 -4.96
N THR A 116 -3.71 10.24 -6.28
CA THR A 116 -4.94 10.62 -7.01
C THR A 116 -5.75 9.39 -7.43
N TYR A 117 -5.09 8.24 -7.63
CA TYR A 117 -5.69 6.94 -7.95
C TYR A 117 -4.84 5.78 -7.39
N LEU A 118 -5.40 4.57 -7.37
CA LEU A 118 -4.67 3.31 -7.14
C LEU A 118 -4.46 2.59 -8.47
N ASP A 119 -3.22 2.22 -8.81
CA ASP A 119 -2.94 1.50 -10.07
C ASP A 119 -3.45 0.05 -10.02
N GLU A 120 -4.32 -0.32 -10.97
CA GLU A 120 -4.90 -1.66 -11.14
C GLU A 120 -3.81 -2.74 -11.11
N ASN A 121 -2.70 -2.54 -11.83
CA ASN A 121 -1.63 -3.54 -12.00
C ASN A 121 -0.80 -3.76 -10.73
N ILE A 122 -0.99 -2.93 -9.70
CA ILE A 122 -0.27 -3.00 -8.44
C ILE A 122 -1.20 -3.49 -7.34
N PHE A 123 -2.35 -2.84 -7.20
CA PHE A 123 -3.24 -3.04 -6.05
C PHE A 123 -4.19 -4.22 -6.23
N GLN A 124 -4.63 -4.54 -7.46
CA GLN A 124 -5.45 -5.74 -7.69
C GLN A 124 -4.65 -7.03 -7.41
N PRO A 125 -3.45 -7.25 -7.98
CA PRO A 125 -2.65 -8.44 -7.64
C PRO A 125 -2.28 -8.52 -6.16
N PHE A 126 -2.11 -7.38 -5.48
CA PHE A 126 -1.89 -7.34 -4.04
C PHE A 126 -3.08 -7.94 -3.27
N LEU A 127 -4.31 -7.53 -3.61
CA LEU A 127 -5.54 -8.05 -3.02
C LEU A 127 -5.75 -9.53 -3.36
N GLU A 128 -5.40 -9.96 -4.56
CA GLU A 128 -5.52 -11.37 -4.98
C GLU A 128 -4.59 -12.33 -4.22
N ILE A 129 -3.48 -11.83 -3.62
CA ILE A 129 -2.54 -12.69 -2.86
C ILE A 129 -3.23 -13.36 -1.66
N ASN A 130 -4.13 -12.65 -0.98
CA ASN A 130 -4.89 -13.19 0.15
C ASN A 130 -6.25 -12.48 0.24
N PRO A 131 -7.39 -13.22 0.22
CA PRO A 131 -8.73 -12.65 0.13
C PRO A 131 -9.13 -11.80 1.36
N LEU A 132 -8.46 -11.98 2.49
CA LEU A 132 -8.71 -11.20 3.71
C LEU A 132 -7.86 -9.92 3.79
N SER A 133 -7.04 -9.64 2.77
CA SER A 133 -6.25 -8.41 2.69
C SER A 133 -7.10 -7.22 2.27
N ILE A 134 -6.74 -6.06 2.80
CA ILE A 134 -7.50 -4.81 2.71
C ILE A 134 -6.56 -3.65 2.33
N VAL A 135 -7.06 -2.71 1.53
CA VAL A 135 -6.46 -1.39 1.30
C VAL A 135 -7.37 -0.32 1.92
N ASP A 136 -6.90 0.44 2.90
CA ASP A 136 -7.62 1.55 3.50
C ASP A 136 -7.05 2.90 3.01
N MET A 137 -7.84 3.62 2.23
CA MET A 137 -7.56 4.99 1.81
C MET A 137 -8.13 5.97 2.84
N HIS A 138 -7.35 6.29 3.87
CA HIS A 138 -7.79 7.17 4.95
C HIS A 138 -8.30 8.54 4.43
N SER A 139 -9.25 9.16 5.12
CA SER A 139 -9.88 10.42 4.72
C SER A 139 -8.93 11.62 4.61
N SER A 140 -7.70 11.49 5.12
CA SER A 140 -6.65 12.50 4.98
C SER A 140 -6.03 12.57 3.58
N ASN A 141 -6.34 11.63 2.69
CA ASN A 141 -5.92 11.66 1.28
C ASN A 141 -6.90 12.50 0.43
N ILE A 142 -6.89 13.81 0.65
CA ILE A 142 -7.87 14.74 0.04
C ILE A 142 -7.82 14.81 -1.49
N ASN A 143 -6.69 14.42 -2.09
CA ASN A 143 -6.49 14.47 -3.54
C ASN A 143 -6.88 13.18 -4.25
N PHE A 144 -7.26 12.13 -3.51
CA PHE A 144 -7.74 10.90 -4.10
C PHE A 144 -9.09 11.14 -4.79
N GLN A 145 -9.20 10.75 -6.06
CA GLN A 145 -10.41 10.96 -6.86
C GLN A 145 -10.95 9.63 -7.39
N CYS A 146 -12.27 9.57 -7.52
CA CYS A 146 -12.95 8.47 -8.19
C CYS A 146 -13.08 8.82 -9.68
N ASP A 147 -12.07 8.45 -10.46
CA ASP A 147 -12.05 8.59 -11.91
C ASP A 147 -11.85 7.23 -12.60
N CYS A 148 -11.75 7.22 -13.93
CA CYS A 148 -11.58 5.98 -14.68
C CYS A 148 -10.28 5.19 -14.39
N GLN A 149 -9.30 5.80 -13.73
CA GLN A 149 -8.08 5.10 -13.29
C GLN A 149 -8.36 4.25 -12.04
N SER A 150 -9.36 4.64 -11.24
CA SER A 150 -9.82 3.93 -10.04
C SER A 150 -11.00 2.98 -10.31
N ALA A 151 -11.51 2.92 -11.54
CA ALA A 151 -12.73 2.16 -11.88
C ALA A 151 -12.61 0.64 -11.59
N TRP A 152 -11.40 0.08 -11.69
CA TRP A 152 -11.13 -1.34 -11.39
C TRP A 152 -11.55 -1.75 -9.98
N ILE A 153 -11.56 -0.82 -9.02
CA ILE A 153 -11.98 -1.06 -7.63
C ILE A 153 -13.42 -1.57 -7.56
N GLN A 154 -14.29 -1.19 -8.51
CA GLN A 154 -15.65 -1.72 -8.61
C GLN A 154 -15.75 -3.04 -9.37
N TYR A 155 -14.80 -3.37 -10.25
CA TYR A 155 -14.87 -4.61 -11.03
C TYR A 155 -14.60 -5.86 -10.18
N ASP A 156 -13.76 -5.74 -9.14
CA ASP A 156 -13.53 -6.79 -8.14
C ASP A 156 -14.79 -7.05 -7.27
N TYR A 157 -15.76 -6.13 -7.28
CA TYR A 157 -17.01 -6.22 -6.52
C TYR A 157 -18.09 -7.10 -7.18
N LEU A 158 -18.07 -7.25 -8.51
CA LEU A 158 -19.21 -7.84 -9.25
C LEU A 158 -19.26 -9.38 -9.26
N GLN A 159 -18.22 -10.10 -8.84
CA GLN A 159 -18.23 -11.57 -8.81
C GLN A 159 -18.45 -12.20 -7.42
N THR A 160 -18.38 -11.43 -6.33
CA THR A 160 -18.34 -11.97 -4.95
C THR A 160 -19.14 -11.11 -3.96
N ILE A 161 -20.34 -10.68 -4.34
CA ILE A 161 -21.21 -9.81 -3.51
C ILE A 161 -21.58 -10.45 -2.16
N GLU A 162 -21.52 -11.79 -2.01
CA GLU A 162 -21.96 -12.47 -0.78
C GLU A 162 -20.87 -12.71 0.29
N GLU A 163 -19.57 -12.48 0.03
CA GLU A 163 -18.51 -12.87 1.00
C GLU A 163 -17.51 -11.76 1.42
N LEU A 164 -17.46 -10.60 0.76
CA LEU A 164 -16.34 -9.65 0.91
C LEU A 164 -16.79 -8.17 0.96
N GLU A 165 -17.28 -7.73 2.11
CA GLU A 165 -17.52 -6.31 2.39
C GLU A 165 -16.25 -5.47 2.09
N ASN A 166 -16.27 -4.70 1.00
CA ASN A 166 -15.43 -3.52 0.71
C ASN A 166 -13.92 -3.66 1.01
N ARG A 167 -13.17 -4.48 0.26
CA ARG A 167 -11.72 -4.70 0.49
C ARG A 167 -10.83 -3.49 0.25
N VAL A 168 -11.35 -2.47 -0.42
CA VAL A 168 -10.77 -1.13 -0.42
C VAL A 168 -11.71 -0.26 0.45
N TYR A 169 -11.20 0.56 1.37
CA TYR A 169 -12.01 1.42 2.25
C TYR A 169 -11.60 2.89 2.16
N GLY A 170 -12.41 3.75 2.77
CA GLY A 170 -12.00 5.11 3.17
C GLY A 170 -12.27 6.22 2.15
N TYR A 171 -12.81 5.88 0.96
CA TYR A 171 -13.28 6.87 -0.01
C TYR A 171 -14.55 6.43 -0.74
N LYS A 172 -15.42 7.36 -1.16
CA LYS A 172 -16.76 7.07 -1.71
C LYS A 172 -16.78 6.55 -3.17
N CYS A 173 -15.74 5.86 -3.63
CA CYS A 173 -15.71 5.37 -5.02
C CYS A 173 -16.73 4.26 -5.30
N TRP A 174 -17.29 3.62 -4.27
CA TRP A 174 -18.39 2.63 -4.39
C TRP A 174 -19.67 3.25 -4.94
N SER A 175 -19.93 4.53 -4.66
CA SER A 175 -21.12 5.24 -5.13
C SER A 175 -20.88 6.01 -6.43
N TYR A 176 -19.69 5.90 -7.02
CA TYR A 176 -19.35 6.61 -8.25
C TYR A 176 -19.78 5.80 -9.47
N ASP A 177 -20.36 6.44 -10.49
CA ASP A 177 -20.74 5.77 -11.73
C ASP A 177 -19.56 5.72 -12.71
N PHE A 178 -18.94 4.54 -12.86
CA PHE A 178 -17.86 4.31 -13.82
C PHE A 178 -18.34 3.82 -15.20
N SER A 179 -19.64 3.86 -15.52
CA SER A 179 -20.18 3.37 -16.80
C SER A 179 -19.49 4.00 -18.02
N ASN A 180 -19.06 5.26 -17.91
CA ASN A 180 -18.35 5.97 -18.99
C ASN A 180 -16.88 5.54 -19.18
N CYS A 181 -16.31 4.76 -18.26
CA CYS A 181 -14.91 4.33 -18.33
C CYS A 181 -14.71 3.13 -19.27
N ALA A 182 -15.73 2.28 -19.42
CA ALA A 182 -15.69 1.11 -20.31
C ALA A 182 -15.56 1.50 -21.80
N LEU A 183 -16.11 2.65 -22.19
CA LEU A 183 -16.04 3.17 -23.57
C LEU A 183 -14.62 3.56 -24.00
N ASN A 184 -13.72 3.82 -23.04
CA ASN A 184 -12.34 4.26 -23.31
C ASN A 184 -11.33 3.11 -23.34
N LYS A 185 -11.56 1.97 -22.66
CA LYS A 185 -10.69 0.78 -22.75
C LYS A 185 -10.77 0.12 -24.14
N GLN A 186 -11.91 0.17 -24.82
CA GLN A 186 -12.08 -0.40 -26.18
C GLN A 186 -11.40 0.40 -27.30
N LYS A 187 -11.11 1.70 -27.09
CA LYS A 187 -10.44 2.55 -28.10
C LYS A 187 -8.91 2.48 -28.07
N LYS A 188 -8.30 1.88 -27.04
CA LYS A 188 -6.83 1.71 -26.93
C LYS A 188 -6.30 0.40 -27.51
N ASN A 189 -7.18 -0.52 -27.92
CA ASN A 189 -6.84 -1.80 -28.52
C ASN A 189 -7.20 -1.88 -30.02
N LYS A 190 -7.28 -0.74 -30.71
CA LYS A 190 -7.43 -0.65 -32.17
C LYS A 190 -6.26 0.10 -32.78
#